data_AF-A0A562R4H6-F1
#
_entry.id   AF-A0A562R4H6-F1
#
_cell.length_a   1.000
_cell.length_b   1.000
_cell.length_c   1.000
_cell.angle_alpha   90.00
_cell.angle_beta   90.00
_cell.angle_gamma   90.00
#
_symmetry.space_group_name_H-M   'P 1'
#
loop_
_entity.id
_entity.type
_entity.pdbx_description
1 polymer ?
#
loop_
_entity_poly.entity_id
_entity_poly.type
_entity_poly.pdbx_seq_one_letter_code
_entity_poly.pdbx_strand_id
1 'polypeptide(L)'
;MSADEHKFFFSSDFLLHALHEASKASGAQWKLPDHKNQEKSPLAYLRIPLYPENAPWIQVFYSNIFHLYPPSAGKTDSLPEPELSGPALSETPVPIEKIPLSSMPCPPVPEPEDVFHAAMERLAPHKKLMTSEKRHTASLSPIALLRQWDLDRSVEIPRYEHRLTGIQTSYGRGLSLENARTACIMEAAERITAFAGTTGSEISMRLHPSPIRKATFSQLKKEGMEALDPNSLLLEAPMPDQALWWMPGEKTGLLSKKPCLVPVQCVLLFSNLPEPQLFTALGSTGLAAGSSKEGACLAGLLEVIERDAEATMPHNPENCFQIASRDPEVSRLLQAYRDQGVHPFFEDITTEFGIPSYRCLIMGNKGEVVRGTGTNLSGKKALISALTETPWPFPGPPGQKPHIKVIRSLESLPDFSTSNPANDLNRVENCLLANGFTPVHVELTRRDLRIPVVRSLVPGLEILGDFDRFSTV
;
A
#
# COMPACT_ATOMS: atom_id res chain seq x y z
N MET A 1 -2.57 -25.93 40.75
CA MET A 1 -1.16 -26.33 40.90
C MET A 1 -0.85 -27.28 39.76
N SER A 2 0.03 -27.06 38.81
CA SER A 2 0.84 -25.93 38.30
C SER A 2 1.01 -26.27 36.81
N ALA A 3 0.67 -25.36 35.90
CA ALA A 3 1.65 -24.55 35.16
C ALA A 3 2.81 -25.38 34.57
N ASP A 4 2.70 -25.69 33.28
CA ASP A 4 3.85 -25.86 32.40
C ASP A 4 3.70 -24.89 31.22
N GLU A 5 4.48 -23.80 31.30
CA GLU A 5 4.70 -22.78 30.28
C GLU A 5 5.58 -23.37 29.17
N HIS A 6 5.01 -23.70 28.02
CA HIS A 6 5.78 -23.77 26.78
C HIS A 6 5.73 -22.42 26.07
N LYS A 7 6.72 -21.58 26.42
CA LYS A 7 7.12 -20.38 25.69
C LYS A 7 7.59 -20.76 24.29
N PHE A 8 6.79 -20.45 23.26
CA PHE A 8 7.26 -20.36 21.88
C PHE A 8 7.39 -18.87 21.52
N PHE A 9 8.58 -18.31 21.75
CA PHE A 9 9.01 -17.01 21.26
C PHE A 9 9.48 -17.17 19.83
N PHE A 10 8.78 -16.64 18.81
CA PHE A 10 9.41 -16.44 17.49
C PHE A 10 8.68 -15.39 16.66
N SER A 11 9.16 -14.14 16.60
CA SER A 11 9.21 -13.27 15.38
C SER A 11 9.74 -11.84 15.67
N SER A 12 10.70 -11.71 16.58
CA SER A 12 11.75 -10.69 16.47
C SER A 12 12.99 -11.27 15.75
N ASP A 13 12.95 -12.56 15.40
CA ASP A 13 14.13 -13.35 14.99
C ASP A 13 14.65 -13.08 13.59
N PHE A 14 13.91 -12.50 12.64
CA PHE A 14 14.50 -12.25 11.32
C PHE A 14 15.52 -11.10 11.37
N LEU A 15 15.22 -10.03 12.10
CA LEU A 15 16.14 -8.91 12.33
C LEU A 15 17.20 -9.24 13.39
N LEU A 16 16.84 -9.96 14.46
CA LEU A 16 17.81 -10.40 15.49
C LEU A 16 18.74 -11.49 15.00
N HIS A 17 18.30 -12.46 14.19
CA HIS A 17 19.17 -13.49 13.62
C HIS A 17 20.08 -12.91 12.53
N ALA A 18 19.62 -11.94 11.73
CA ALA A 18 20.47 -11.22 10.79
C ALA A 18 21.53 -10.36 11.49
N LEU A 19 21.18 -9.67 12.59
CA LEU A 19 22.13 -8.90 13.40
C LEU A 19 23.08 -9.80 14.21
N HIS A 20 22.62 -10.96 14.69
CA HIS A 20 23.43 -11.93 15.44
C HIS A 20 24.41 -12.69 14.53
N GLU A 21 24.00 -13.07 13.32
CA GLU A 21 24.91 -13.66 12.31
C GLU A 21 25.91 -12.61 11.77
N ALA A 22 25.49 -11.35 11.61
CA ALA A 22 26.42 -10.24 11.31
C ALA A 22 27.41 -9.94 12.46
N SER A 23 27.03 -10.19 13.71
CA SER A 23 27.91 -10.06 14.88
C SER A 23 28.94 -11.19 14.98
N LYS A 24 28.60 -12.42 14.58
CA LYS A 24 29.56 -13.54 14.51
C LYS A 24 30.62 -13.33 13.43
N ALA A 25 30.28 -12.67 12.33
CA ALA A 25 31.23 -12.35 11.27
C ALA A 25 32.19 -11.19 11.62
N SER A 26 31.86 -10.36 12.63
CA SER A 26 32.59 -9.13 12.99
C SER A 26 33.20 -9.13 14.39
N GLY A 27 32.92 -10.14 15.23
CA GLY A 27 33.43 -10.21 16.61
C GLY A 27 32.80 -9.19 17.58
N ALA A 28 31.74 -8.49 17.18
CA ALA A 28 31.08 -7.50 18.02
C ALA A 28 30.08 -8.16 19.00
N GLN A 29 30.30 -7.96 20.30
CA GLN A 29 29.31 -8.29 21.34
C GLN A 29 28.28 -7.15 21.45
N TRP A 30 27.05 -7.41 21.03
CA TRP A 30 25.92 -6.51 21.28
C TRP A 30 25.22 -6.91 22.58
N LYS A 31 25.31 -6.05 23.61
CA LYS A 31 24.42 -6.13 24.79
C LYS A 31 23.18 -5.27 24.49
N LEU A 32 21.99 -5.84 24.72
CA LEU A 32 20.75 -5.08 24.71
C LEU A 32 20.85 -3.93 25.73
N PRO A 33 20.39 -2.70 25.39
CA PRO A 33 20.43 -1.59 26.32
C PRO A 33 19.51 -1.85 27.52
N ASP A 34 20.03 -1.54 28.71
CA ASP A 34 19.24 -1.49 29.93
C ASP A 34 18.06 -0.51 29.77
N HIS A 35 16.87 -0.83 30.32
CA HIS A 35 15.62 -0.06 30.13
C HIS A 35 15.75 1.45 30.43
N LYS A 36 16.76 1.87 31.18
CA LYS A 36 17.04 3.27 31.51
C LYS A 36 17.78 4.07 30.43
N ASN A 37 18.26 3.44 29.34
CA ASN A 37 19.02 4.08 28.25
C ASN A 37 18.31 4.05 26.88
N GLN A 38 17.00 3.76 26.86
CA GLN A 38 16.19 3.60 25.64
C GLN A 38 16.13 4.85 24.75
N GLU A 39 16.29 6.06 25.30
CA GLU A 39 16.31 7.32 24.53
C GLU A 39 17.51 7.47 23.58
N LYS A 40 18.52 6.60 23.69
CA LYS A 40 19.77 6.68 22.92
C LYS A 40 19.97 5.52 21.95
N SER A 41 19.00 4.61 21.83
CA SER A 41 19.08 3.48 20.89
C SER A 41 18.54 3.87 19.51
N PRO A 42 19.27 3.63 18.40
CA PRO A 42 18.74 3.79 17.04
C PRO A 42 17.76 2.68 16.65
N LEU A 43 17.68 1.60 17.45
CA LEU A 43 16.74 0.51 17.25
C LEU A 43 15.42 0.87 17.94
N ALA A 44 14.39 1.09 17.12
CA ALA A 44 13.03 1.33 17.59
C ALA A 44 12.44 0.06 18.22
N TYR A 45 11.58 0.25 19.22
CA TYR A 45 10.97 -0.83 19.99
C TYR A 45 9.54 -1.09 19.48
N LEU A 46 9.28 -2.31 19.03
CA LEU A 46 7.94 -2.79 18.67
C LEU A 46 7.14 -3.08 19.94
N ARG A 47 5.92 -2.54 20.01
CA ARG A 47 4.92 -2.94 21.01
C ARG A 47 3.95 -3.86 20.31
N ILE A 48 3.95 -5.14 20.67
CA ILE A 48 3.02 -6.12 20.12
C ILE A 48 2.22 -6.71 21.30
N PRO A 49 0.98 -6.25 21.53
CA PRO A 49 0.02 -7.00 22.32
C PRO A 49 -0.41 -8.23 21.50
N LEU A 50 -0.50 -9.37 22.16
CA LEU A 50 -1.10 -10.57 21.59
C LEU A 50 -2.53 -10.64 22.11
N TYR A 51 -3.49 -10.81 21.20
CA TYR A 51 -4.90 -11.11 21.50
C TYR A 51 -5.12 -12.62 21.27
N PRO A 52 -4.81 -13.50 22.25
CA PRO A 52 -4.90 -14.95 22.08
C PRO A 52 -6.29 -15.44 21.64
N GLU A 53 -7.34 -14.69 21.95
CA GLU A 53 -8.73 -14.91 21.53
C GLU A 53 -8.93 -14.83 20.01
N ASN A 54 -8.12 -14.05 19.29
CA ASN A 54 -8.21 -13.88 17.83
C ASN A 54 -7.43 -14.95 17.06
N ALA A 55 -6.55 -15.71 17.74
CA ALA A 55 -5.71 -16.72 17.10
C ALA A 55 -6.47 -17.79 16.29
N PRO A 56 -7.65 -18.28 16.72
CA PRO A 56 -8.44 -19.21 15.90
C PRO A 56 -8.95 -18.58 14.60
N TRP A 57 -9.37 -17.32 14.63
CA TRP A 57 -9.81 -16.59 13.43
C TRP A 57 -8.65 -16.36 12.46
N ILE A 58 -7.47 -16.00 12.97
CA ILE A 58 -6.25 -15.88 12.17
C ILE A 58 -6.00 -17.16 11.35
N GLN A 59 -6.16 -18.34 11.93
CA GLN A 59 -5.96 -19.62 11.22
C GLN A 59 -6.99 -19.88 10.12
N VAL A 60 -8.24 -19.49 10.35
CA VAL A 60 -9.32 -19.60 9.36
C VAL A 60 -9.03 -18.69 8.18
N PHE A 61 -8.73 -17.41 8.43
CA PHE A 61 -8.42 -16.45 7.38
C PHE A 61 -7.10 -16.76 6.69
N TYR A 62 -6.08 -17.23 7.39
CA TYR A 62 -4.84 -17.71 6.78
C TYR A 62 -5.12 -18.79 5.73
N SER A 63 -5.92 -19.80 6.10
CA SER A 63 -6.29 -20.89 5.20
C SER A 63 -7.10 -20.38 4.00
N ASN A 64 -7.96 -19.40 4.22
CA ASN A 64 -8.75 -18.79 3.16
C ASN A 64 -7.91 -17.96 2.18
N ILE A 65 -7.07 -17.07 2.71
CA ILE A 65 -6.25 -16.12 1.96
C ILE A 65 -5.15 -16.83 1.17
N PHE A 66 -4.45 -17.79 1.79
CA PHE A 66 -3.27 -18.44 1.19
C PHE A 66 -3.55 -19.78 0.51
N HIS A 67 -4.65 -20.44 0.84
CA HIS A 67 -5.02 -21.74 0.26
C HIS A 67 -6.37 -21.75 -0.47
N LEU A 68 -7.07 -20.61 -0.55
CA LEU A 68 -8.38 -20.48 -1.17
C LEU A 68 -9.43 -21.43 -0.55
N TYR A 69 -9.26 -21.77 0.73
CA TYR A 69 -10.23 -22.58 1.45
C TYR A 69 -11.34 -21.68 2.00
N PRO A 70 -12.60 -21.80 1.53
CA PRO A 70 -13.68 -21.00 2.07
C PRO A 70 -13.82 -21.27 3.57
N PRO A 71 -14.21 -20.28 4.39
CA PRO A 71 -14.50 -20.51 5.79
C PRO A 71 -15.64 -21.53 5.87
N SER A 72 -15.39 -22.72 6.42
CA SER A 72 -16.40 -23.78 6.45
C SER A 72 -17.41 -23.53 7.56
N ALA A 73 -18.69 -23.39 7.22
CA ALA A 73 -19.80 -23.37 8.18
C ALA A 73 -19.69 -24.58 9.13
N GLY A 74 -19.70 -24.33 10.44
CA GLY A 74 -19.47 -25.33 11.49
C GLY A 74 -18.09 -25.28 12.18
N LYS A 75 -17.02 -24.82 11.51
CA LYS A 75 -15.73 -24.53 12.19
C LYS A 75 -15.70 -23.13 12.81
N THR A 76 -16.40 -22.19 12.19
CA THR A 76 -16.56 -20.80 12.66
C THR A 76 -17.60 -20.69 13.77
N ASP A 77 -18.62 -21.55 13.79
CA ASP A 77 -19.75 -21.48 14.74
C ASP A 77 -19.32 -21.75 16.19
N SER A 78 -18.17 -22.40 16.38
CA SER A 78 -17.56 -22.64 17.70
C SER A 78 -16.52 -21.60 18.10
N LEU A 79 -16.22 -20.62 17.24
CA LEU A 79 -15.26 -19.57 17.55
C LEU A 79 -15.93 -18.48 18.39
N PRO A 80 -15.18 -17.83 19.31
CA PRO A 80 -15.70 -16.68 20.03
C PRO A 80 -16.10 -15.60 19.03
N GLU A 81 -17.23 -14.92 19.27
CA GLU A 81 -17.56 -13.73 18.49
C GLU A 81 -16.40 -12.74 18.59
N PRO A 82 -15.87 -12.24 17.46
CA PRO A 82 -14.80 -11.26 17.51
C PRO A 82 -15.30 -10.00 18.21
N GLU A 83 -14.47 -9.41 19.08
CA GLU A 83 -14.75 -8.07 19.60
C GLU A 83 -14.66 -7.09 18.42
N LEU A 84 -15.81 -6.66 17.91
CA LEU A 84 -15.88 -5.64 16.86
C LEU A 84 -15.42 -4.29 17.44
N SER A 85 -14.12 -4.00 17.35
CA SER A 85 -13.56 -2.68 17.66
C SER A 85 -13.40 -1.90 16.36
N GLY A 86 -14.26 -0.91 16.11
CA GLY A 86 -14.16 -0.06 14.93
C GLY A 86 -15.28 0.98 14.86
N PRO A 87 -15.14 2.02 14.02
CA PRO A 87 -16.24 2.92 13.74
C PRO A 87 -17.41 2.10 13.17
N ALA A 88 -18.62 2.35 13.68
CA ALA A 88 -19.82 1.74 13.11
C ALA A 88 -19.92 2.17 11.64
N LEU A 89 -19.79 1.20 10.72
CA LEU A 89 -20.10 1.43 9.31
C LEU A 89 -21.54 1.93 9.20
N SER A 90 -21.79 2.87 8.28
CA SER A 90 -23.15 3.28 7.95
C SER A 90 -24.01 2.04 7.67
N GLU A 91 -25.17 1.92 8.30
CA GLU A 91 -26.10 0.79 8.10
C GLU A 91 -26.50 0.59 6.62
N THR A 92 -26.30 1.62 5.79
CA THR A 92 -26.43 1.53 4.34
C THR A 92 -25.23 2.22 3.66
N PRO A 93 -24.36 1.46 2.96
CA PRO A 93 -23.25 2.06 2.24
C PRO A 93 -23.71 2.87 1.02
N VAL A 94 -22.95 3.91 0.71
CA VAL A 94 -23.16 4.80 -0.44
C VAL A 94 -22.11 4.49 -1.50
N PRO A 95 -22.39 3.62 -2.48
CA PRO A 95 -21.42 3.27 -3.52
C PRO A 95 -21.13 4.45 -4.44
N ILE A 96 -19.95 4.42 -5.08
CA ILE A 96 -19.43 5.43 -6.01
C ILE A 96 -20.41 5.78 -7.15
N GLU A 97 -21.24 4.82 -7.57
CA GLU A 97 -22.30 5.00 -8.57
C GLU A 97 -23.32 6.07 -8.15
N LYS A 98 -23.64 6.16 -6.86
CA LYS A 98 -24.58 7.15 -6.30
C LYS A 98 -23.94 8.52 -6.06
N ILE A 99 -22.61 8.62 -6.14
CA ILE A 99 -21.91 9.89 -5.93
C ILE A 99 -21.96 10.73 -7.22
N PRO A 100 -22.46 11.97 -7.16
CA PRO A 100 -22.59 12.81 -8.34
C PRO A 100 -21.22 13.20 -8.90
N LEU A 101 -21.16 13.39 -10.22
CA LEU A 101 -19.98 13.90 -10.89
C LEU A 101 -19.81 15.40 -10.65
N SER A 102 -18.59 15.82 -10.34
CA SER A 102 -18.21 17.23 -10.30
C SER A 102 -17.89 17.73 -11.71
N SER A 103 -18.21 18.99 -12.00
CA SER A 103 -17.88 19.66 -13.27
C SER A 103 -16.69 20.59 -13.09
N MET A 104 -15.49 20.05 -12.82
CA MET A 104 -14.27 20.86 -12.85
C MET A 104 -13.66 20.89 -14.27
N PRO A 105 -13.02 22.01 -14.67
CA PRO A 105 -12.28 22.10 -15.93
C PRO A 105 -11.22 21.00 -16.03
N CYS A 106 -11.12 20.39 -17.21
CA CYS A 106 -10.21 19.28 -17.47
C CYS A 106 -9.01 19.75 -18.28
N PRO A 107 -7.78 19.78 -17.71
CA PRO A 107 -6.59 19.70 -18.54
C PRO A 107 -6.53 18.31 -19.20
N PRO A 108 -6.00 18.18 -20.43
CA PRO A 108 -5.84 16.88 -21.06
C PRO A 108 -4.94 15.98 -20.20
N VAL A 109 -5.33 14.71 -20.05
CA VAL A 109 -4.44 13.70 -19.45
C VAL A 109 -3.25 13.55 -20.39
N PRO A 110 -2.01 13.78 -19.93
CA PRO A 110 -0.85 13.62 -20.77
C PRO A 110 -0.68 12.16 -21.20
N GLU A 111 -0.19 11.96 -22.42
CA GLU A 111 0.14 10.62 -22.90
C GLU A 111 1.25 10.00 -22.04
N PRO A 112 1.26 8.67 -21.84
CA PRO A 112 2.26 8.00 -21.01
C PRO A 112 3.70 8.37 -21.40
N GLU A 113 3.99 8.47 -22.70
CA GLU A 113 5.31 8.82 -23.22
C GLU A 113 5.76 10.24 -22.82
N ASP A 114 4.84 11.22 -22.85
CA ASP A 114 5.11 12.58 -22.41
C ASP A 114 5.42 12.63 -20.90
N VAL A 115 4.66 11.87 -20.10
CA VAL A 115 4.90 11.74 -18.66
C VAL A 115 6.28 11.13 -18.39
N PHE A 116 6.65 10.09 -19.14
CA PHE A 116 7.96 9.46 -19.02
C PHE A 116 9.10 10.44 -19.33
N HIS A 117 9.02 11.16 -20.46
CA HIS A 117 10.03 12.14 -20.85
C HIS A 117 10.17 13.25 -19.80
N ALA A 118 9.04 13.82 -19.34
CA ALA A 118 9.05 14.86 -18.31
C ALA A 118 9.65 14.38 -16.99
N ALA A 119 9.36 13.14 -16.57
CA ALA A 119 9.94 12.56 -15.35
C ALA A 119 11.45 12.31 -15.50
N MET A 120 11.88 11.80 -16.67
CA MET A 120 13.29 11.57 -16.99
C MET A 120 14.10 12.87 -17.00
N GLU A 121 13.60 13.93 -17.62
CA GLU A 121 14.23 15.25 -17.62
C GLU A 121 14.46 15.79 -16.20
N ARG A 122 13.51 15.52 -15.29
CA ARG A 122 13.58 15.95 -13.89
C ARG A 122 14.50 15.09 -13.04
N LEU A 123 14.58 13.78 -13.30
CA LEU A 123 15.37 12.83 -12.49
C LEU A 123 16.83 12.69 -12.93
N ALA A 124 17.10 12.73 -14.23
CA ALA A 124 18.44 12.49 -14.80
C ALA A 124 19.54 13.43 -14.24
N PRO A 125 19.30 14.74 -14.04
CA PRO A 125 20.34 15.65 -13.53
C PRO A 125 20.84 15.31 -12.12
N HIS A 126 20.01 14.63 -11.32
CA HIS A 126 20.34 14.32 -9.92
C HIS A 126 21.15 13.04 -9.75
N LYS A 127 21.50 12.35 -10.85
CA LYS A 127 22.28 11.10 -10.87
C LYS A 127 21.77 10.00 -9.94
N LYS A 128 20.47 10.05 -9.59
CA LYS A 128 19.84 9.04 -8.74
C LYS A 128 19.57 7.73 -9.48
N LEU A 129 19.44 7.76 -10.81
CA LEU A 129 19.20 6.56 -11.61
C LEU A 129 20.54 5.88 -11.95
N MET A 130 20.72 4.63 -11.50
CA MET A 130 22.00 3.91 -11.57
C MET A 130 22.14 3.06 -12.83
N THR A 131 21.04 2.51 -13.34
CA THR A 131 21.06 1.63 -14.51
C THR A 131 20.18 2.15 -15.64
N SER A 132 20.43 1.64 -16.84
CA SER A 132 19.42 1.59 -17.89
C SER A 132 18.26 0.69 -17.46
N GLU A 133 17.14 0.81 -18.15
CA GLU A 133 16.00 -0.09 -18.02
C GLU A 133 16.43 -1.51 -18.37
N LYS A 134 16.02 -2.49 -17.56
CA LYS A 134 16.22 -3.92 -17.84
C LYS A 134 14.87 -4.60 -17.93
N ARG A 135 14.77 -5.60 -18.80
CA ARG A 135 13.58 -6.45 -18.86
C ARG A 135 13.50 -7.33 -17.61
N HIS A 136 12.29 -7.47 -17.09
CA HIS A 136 11.91 -8.40 -16.04
C HIS A 136 10.86 -9.37 -16.60
N THR A 137 10.80 -10.61 -16.08
CA THR A 137 9.88 -11.64 -16.57
C THR A 137 9.14 -12.38 -15.46
N ALA A 138 9.20 -11.95 -14.20
CA ALA A 138 8.49 -12.60 -13.09
C ALA A 138 7.12 -11.98 -12.80
N SER A 139 6.38 -11.59 -13.84
CA SER A 139 4.95 -11.30 -13.74
C SER A 139 4.24 -11.66 -15.05
N LEU A 140 2.91 -11.72 -15.01
CA LEU A 140 2.10 -12.00 -16.19
C LEU A 140 2.18 -10.89 -17.23
N SER A 141 2.63 -9.70 -16.83
CA SER A 141 2.80 -8.58 -17.76
C SER A 141 3.66 -8.97 -18.97
N PRO A 142 3.18 -8.75 -20.20
CA PRO A 142 3.99 -9.02 -21.40
C PRO A 142 5.23 -8.11 -21.47
N ILE A 143 5.15 -6.93 -20.87
CA ILE A 143 6.23 -5.95 -20.79
C ILE A 143 6.41 -5.52 -19.33
N ALA A 144 7.41 -6.10 -18.68
CA ALA A 144 7.86 -5.67 -17.37
C ALA A 144 9.30 -5.15 -17.43
N LEU A 145 9.54 -4.03 -16.76
CA LEU A 145 10.81 -3.34 -16.67
C LEU A 145 11.21 -3.19 -15.21
N LEU A 146 12.52 -3.16 -14.97
CA LEU A 146 13.09 -2.76 -13.70
C LEU A 146 14.17 -1.70 -13.91
N ARG A 147 14.35 -0.85 -12.90
CA ARG A 147 15.40 0.16 -12.88
C ARG A 147 15.94 0.36 -11.47
N GLN A 148 17.27 0.36 -11.36
CA GLN A 148 17.94 0.60 -10.09
C GLN A 148 18.22 2.09 -9.90
N TRP A 149 18.10 2.54 -8.66
CA TRP A 149 18.37 3.90 -8.24
C TRP A 149 19.06 3.94 -6.88
N ASP A 150 19.81 5.00 -6.65
CA ASP A 150 20.61 5.22 -5.44
C ASP A 150 19.74 5.80 -4.32
N LEU A 151 19.63 5.05 -3.24
CA LEU A 151 19.05 5.50 -1.99
C LEU A 151 20.16 6.16 -1.18
N ASP A 152 19.96 7.44 -0.88
CA ASP A 152 20.79 8.20 0.03
C ASP A 152 19.90 9.17 0.80
N ARG A 153 19.77 8.93 2.11
CA ARG A 153 19.03 9.78 3.02
C ARG A 153 19.73 9.93 4.36
N SER A 154 19.65 11.12 4.93
CA SER A 154 20.10 11.42 6.29
C SER A 154 18.95 11.90 7.18
N VAL A 155 19.01 11.55 8.44
CA VAL A 155 18.17 12.09 9.51
C VAL A 155 19.11 12.80 10.45
N GLU A 156 18.98 14.11 10.53
CA GLU A 156 19.78 14.98 11.37
C GLU A 156 18.83 15.79 12.26
N ILE A 157 18.65 15.35 13.50
CA ILE A 157 17.88 16.09 14.51
C ILE A 157 18.75 16.23 15.79
N PRO A 158 18.43 17.14 16.73
CA PRO A 158 19.25 17.33 17.91
C PRO A 158 19.52 16.01 18.66
N ARG A 159 20.80 15.64 18.79
CA ARG A 159 21.29 14.42 19.48
C ARG A 159 20.97 13.09 18.77
N TYR A 160 20.53 13.12 17.51
CA TYR A 160 20.27 11.90 16.74
C TYR A 160 20.59 12.12 15.26
N GLU A 161 21.62 11.42 14.78
CA GLU A 161 22.10 11.48 13.40
C GLU A 161 22.27 10.07 12.86
N HIS A 162 21.66 9.78 11.71
CA HIS A 162 21.94 8.55 10.97
C HIS A 162 21.77 8.76 9.47
N ARG A 163 22.45 7.93 8.68
CA ARG A 163 22.37 7.93 7.22
C ARG A 163 22.10 6.52 6.74
N LEU A 164 21.16 6.38 5.81
CA LEU A 164 20.86 5.13 5.12
C LEU A 164 21.26 5.30 3.66
N THR A 165 22.12 4.40 3.19
CA THR A 165 22.54 4.33 1.79
C THR A 165 22.29 2.94 1.24
N GLY A 166 22.05 2.81 -0.06
CA GLY A 166 21.86 1.52 -0.69
C GLY A 166 21.32 1.62 -2.12
N ILE A 167 21.12 0.48 -2.75
CA ILE A 167 20.53 0.42 -4.09
C ILE A 167 19.10 -0.08 -3.94
N GLN A 168 18.16 0.66 -4.51
CA GLN A 168 16.76 0.29 -4.60
C GLN A 168 16.40 -0.03 -6.04
N THR A 169 15.35 -0.82 -6.23
CA THR A 169 14.85 -1.20 -7.55
C THR A 169 13.38 -0.82 -7.65
N SER A 170 13.03 -0.13 -8.72
CA SER A 170 11.63 0.14 -9.06
C SER A 170 11.22 -0.66 -10.28
N TYR A 171 9.94 -1.01 -10.34
CA TYR A 171 9.36 -1.86 -11.37
C TYR A 171 8.30 -1.09 -12.17
N GLY A 172 8.11 -1.50 -13.41
CA GLY A 172 6.99 -0.99 -14.21
C GLY A 172 6.47 -2.09 -15.11
N ARG A 173 5.15 -2.22 -15.16
CA ARG A 173 4.43 -3.28 -15.85
C ARG A 173 3.36 -2.67 -16.72
N GLY A 174 3.04 -3.33 -17.82
CA GLY A 174 1.98 -2.88 -18.72
C GLY A 174 1.77 -3.80 -19.90
N LEU A 175 0.81 -3.43 -20.75
CA LEU A 175 0.58 -4.08 -22.03
C LEU A 175 1.50 -3.50 -23.13
N SER A 176 1.86 -2.22 -23.01
CA SER A 176 2.74 -1.50 -23.92
C SER A 176 4.03 -1.03 -23.24
N LEU A 177 5.06 -0.73 -24.03
CA LEU A 177 6.37 -0.29 -23.53
C LEU A 177 6.28 1.08 -22.86
N GLU A 178 5.49 1.98 -23.43
CA GLU A 178 5.27 3.34 -22.95
C GLU A 178 4.68 3.29 -21.54
N ASN A 179 3.61 2.50 -21.34
CA ASN A 179 2.98 2.34 -20.03
C ASN A 179 3.95 1.75 -18.98
N ALA A 180 4.68 0.69 -19.35
CA ALA A 180 5.64 0.05 -18.44
C ALA A 180 6.79 1.00 -18.05
N ARG A 181 7.28 1.83 -19.00
CA ARG A 181 8.32 2.83 -18.74
C ARG A 181 7.83 3.93 -17.81
N THR A 182 6.64 4.45 -18.07
CA THR A 182 6.02 5.49 -17.24
C THR A 182 5.77 4.98 -15.83
N ALA A 183 5.23 3.78 -15.67
CA ALA A 183 5.06 3.16 -14.35
C ALA A 183 6.41 3.03 -13.61
N CYS A 184 7.45 2.51 -14.27
CA CYS A 184 8.78 2.31 -13.67
C CYS A 184 9.42 3.61 -13.20
N ILE A 185 9.39 4.66 -14.03
CA ILE A 185 10.03 5.93 -13.67
C ILE A 185 9.24 6.71 -12.62
N MET A 186 7.91 6.62 -12.65
CA MET A 186 7.05 7.28 -11.68
C MET A 186 7.13 6.61 -10.31
N GLU A 187 7.22 5.27 -10.27
CA GLU A 187 7.51 4.54 -9.02
C GLU A 187 8.88 4.94 -8.45
N ALA A 188 9.92 5.05 -9.30
CA ALA A 188 11.22 5.54 -8.84
C ALA A 188 11.13 6.97 -8.28
N ALA A 189 10.41 7.88 -8.93
CA ALA A 189 10.19 9.25 -8.46
C ALA A 189 9.47 9.30 -7.10
N GLU A 190 8.44 8.48 -6.94
CA GLU A 190 7.69 8.29 -5.70
C GLU A 190 8.62 7.85 -4.58
N ARG A 191 9.39 6.76 -4.78
CA ARG A 191 10.26 6.20 -3.75
C ARG A 191 11.41 7.13 -3.38
N ILE A 192 12.08 7.72 -4.38
CA ILE A 192 13.12 8.73 -4.16
C ILE A 192 12.61 9.88 -3.29
N THR A 193 11.33 10.22 -3.42
CA THR A 193 10.68 11.28 -2.65
C THR A 193 10.25 10.81 -1.26
N ALA A 194 9.68 9.61 -1.15
CA ALA A 194 9.19 9.04 0.11
C ALA A 194 10.30 8.65 1.09
N PHE A 195 11.49 8.30 0.60
CA PHE A 195 12.71 8.13 1.40
C PHE A 195 13.34 9.50 1.76
N ALA A 196 12.53 10.46 2.21
CA ALA A 196 12.99 11.78 2.59
C ALA A 196 13.84 11.74 3.88
N GLY A 197 14.81 12.64 3.94
CA GLY A 197 15.59 12.91 5.15
C GLY A 197 14.94 13.97 6.04
N THR A 198 15.57 14.24 7.18
CA THR A 198 15.21 15.36 8.05
C THR A 198 16.44 16.18 8.37
N THR A 199 16.30 17.50 8.42
CA THR A 199 17.39 18.40 8.82
C THR A 199 16.86 19.39 9.86
N GLY A 200 17.37 19.30 11.08
CA GLY A 200 16.90 20.10 12.21
C GLY A 200 15.46 19.74 12.60
N SER A 201 14.52 20.63 12.27
CA SER A 201 13.09 20.46 12.58
C SER A 201 12.23 20.47 11.31
N GLU A 202 12.77 20.03 10.17
CA GLU A 202 12.04 19.99 8.90
C GLU A 202 12.33 18.72 8.10
N ILE A 203 11.37 18.31 7.26
CA ILE A 203 11.59 17.30 6.23
C ILE A 203 12.37 17.90 5.06
N SER A 204 13.49 17.29 4.69
CA SER A 204 14.44 17.85 3.73
C SER A 204 13.89 17.86 2.29
N MET A 205 14.32 18.85 1.49
CA MET A 205 14.09 18.95 0.04
C MET A 205 12.64 19.09 -0.43
N ARG A 206 11.69 19.28 0.48
CA ARG A 206 10.28 19.54 0.18
C ARG A 206 10.10 20.80 -0.67
N LEU A 207 9.09 20.79 -1.55
CA LEU A 207 8.67 21.95 -2.35
C LEU A 207 8.18 23.10 -1.46
N HIS A 208 7.41 22.75 -0.43
CA HIS A 208 6.93 23.68 0.59
C HIS A 208 7.53 23.28 1.95
N PRO A 209 7.98 24.25 2.78
CA PRO A 209 8.49 23.96 4.12
C PRO A 209 7.52 23.06 4.90
N SER A 210 8.05 22.04 5.55
CA SER A 210 7.26 21.10 6.34
C SER A 210 7.94 20.90 7.69
N PRO A 211 7.65 21.81 8.64
CA PRO A 211 8.20 21.70 9.98
C PRO A 211 7.67 20.45 10.66
N ILE A 212 8.54 19.75 11.36
CA ILE A 212 8.17 18.63 12.22
C ILE A 212 8.20 19.07 13.67
N ARG A 213 7.31 18.49 14.48
CA ARG A 213 7.27 18.74 15.92
C ARG A 213 7.05 17.46 16.70
N LYS A 214 7.66 17.36 17.87
CA LYS A 214 7.45 16.23 18.79
C LYS A 214 6.35 16.57 19.80
N ALA A 215 5.27 15.80 19.84
CA ALA A 215 4.15 15.99 20.74
C ALA A 215 3.34 14.70 20.93
N THR A 216 2.62 14.59 22.04
CA THR A 216 1.56 13.57 22.22
C THR A 216 0.29 13.98 21.47
N PHE A 217 -0.59 13.02 21.14
CA PHE A 217 -1.85 13.32 20.48
C PHE A 217 -2.74 14.20 21.37
N SER A 218 -2.82 13.90 22.68
CA SER A 218 -3.59 14.71 23.62
C SER A 218 -3.08 16.14 23.76
N GLN A 219 -1.76 16.36 23.68
CA GLN A 219 -1.19 17.72 23.69
C GLN A 219 -1.64 18.52 22.47
N LEU A 220 -1.57 17.94 21.27
CA LEU A 220 -2.03 18.62 20.05
C LEU A 220 -3.52 18.99 20.14
N LYS A 221 -4.35 18.07 20.65
CA LYS A 221 -5.78 18.34 20.88
C LYS A 221 -6.01 19.47 21.88
N LYS A 222 -5.26 19.52 22.99
CA LYS A 222 -5.33 20.60 23.99
C LYS A 222 -4.89 21.96 23.43
N GLU A 223 -3.93 21.97 22.49
CA GLU A 223 -3.50 23.16 21.76
C GLU A 223 -4.51 23.59 20.67
N GLY A 224 -5.62 22.87 20.51
CA GLY A 224 -6.63 23.15 19.48
C GLY A 224 -6.18 22.78 18.07
N MET A 225 -5.14 21.97 17.92
CA MET A 225 -4.65 21.51 16.62
C MET A 225 -5.43 20.28 16.17
N GLU A 226 -5.86 20.27 14.91
CA GLU A 226 -6.35 19.06 14.26
C GLU A 226 -5.17 18.12 14.00
N ALA A 227 -5.30 16.88 14.44
CA ALA A 227 -4.30 15.84 14.27
C ALA A 227 -4.99 14.50 13.99
N LEU A 228 -4.33 13.66 13.18
CA LEU A 228 -4.75 12.30 12.93
C LEU A 228 -4.56 11.47 14.20
N ASP A 229 -5.63 10.83 14.69
CA ASP A 229 -5.52 9.88 15.80
C ASP A 229 -4.78 8.63 15.33
N PRO A 230 -3.60 8.29 15.88
CA PRO A 230 -2.87 7.11 15.44
C PRO A 230 -3.68 5.81 15.62
N ASN A 231 -4.55 5.73 16.63
CA ASN A 231 -5.38 4.55 16.88
C ASN A 231 -6.54 4.39 15.89
N SER A 232 -6.77 5.38 15.02
CA SER A 232 -7.73 5.27 13.93
C SER A 232 -7.16 4.57 12.68
N LEU A 233 -5.90 4.12 12.71
CA LEU A 233 -5.20 3.50 11.58
C LEU A 233 -5.13 1.96 11.67
N LEU A 234 -6.05 1.32 12.39
CA LEU A 234 -6.12 -0.14 12.57
C LEU A 234 -4.74 -0.75 12.90
N LEU A 235 -4.07 -0.19 13.92
CA LEU A 235 -2.75 -0.64 14.34
C LEU A 235 -2.82 -2.08 14.88
N GLU A 236 -1.76 -2.86 14.71
CA GLU A 236 -1.62 -4.21 15.32
C GLU A 236 -1.70 -4.13 16.86
N ALA A 237 -1.45 -2.94 17.40
CA ALA A 237 -1.40 -2.62 18.80
C ALA A 237 -2.00 -1.24 19.08
N PRO A 238 -2.93 -1.10 20.05
CA PRO A 238 -3.31 0.22 20.53
C PRO A 238 -2.10 1.01 21.01
N MET A 239 -1.94 2.22 20.46
CA MET A 239 -0.90 3.16 20.82
C MET A 239 -1.34 4.02 22.01
N PRO A 240 -0.70 3.90 23.19
CA PRO A 240 -0.98 4.82 24.28
C PRO A 240 -0.47 6.22 23.92
N ASP A 241 -1.00 7.22 24.62
CA ASP A 241 -0.69 8.63 24.36
C ASP A 241 0.80 8.94 24.61
N GLN A 242 1.60 8.82 23.56
CA GLN A 242 3.04 8.96 23.55
C GLN A 242 3.48 10.03 22.57
N ALA A 243 4.65 10.60 22.82
CA ALA A 243 5.19 11.66 21.98
C ALA A 243 5.69 11.08 20.65
N LEU A 244 5.04 11.50 19.56
CA LEU A 244 5.40 11.21 18.18
C LEU A 244 5.90 12.47 17.49
N TRP A 245 6.58 12.31 16.36
CA TRP A 245 6.92 13.37 15.43
C TRP A 245 5.78 13.57 14.45
N TRP A 246 5.32 14.80 14.31
CA TRP A 246 4.19 15.20 13.51
C TRP A 246 4.60 16.15 12.41
N MET A 247 4.00 16.02 11.23
CA MET A 247 4.17 16.93 10.10
C MET A 247 2.81 17.41 9.55
N PRO A 248 2.77 18.54 8.83
CA PRO A 248 1.56 19.02 8.20
C PRO A 248 1.04 18.09 7.09
N GLY A 249 -0.27 17.94 7.06
CA GLY A 249 -1.07 17.29 6.02
C GLY A 249 -2.42 18.00 5.85
N GLU A 250 -3.26 17.45 4.99
CA GLU A 250 -4.54 18.00 4.60
C GLU A 250 -5.62 16.93 4.78
N LYS A 251 -6.51 17.13 5.76
CA LYS A 251 -7.69 16.29 5.99
C LYS A 251 -8.81 16.74 5.05
N THR A 252 -9.35 15.80 4.29
CA THR A 252 -10.43 16.06 3.35
C THR A 252 -11.74 16.35 4.10
N GLY A 253 -12.53 17.29 3.61
CA GLY A 253 -13.84 17.63 4.14
C GLY A 253 -14.83 17.95 3.03
N LEU A 254 -16.11 18.04 3.36
CA LEU A 254 -17.20 18.17 2.38
C LEU A 254 -17.07 19.40 1.45
N LEU A 255 -16.53 20.52 1.96
CA LEU A 255 -16.42 21.77 1.21
C LEU A 255 -14.97 22.13 0.87
N SER A 256 -14.03 21.73 1.71
CA SER A 256 -12.62 22.05 1.56
C SER A 256 -11.73 21.12 2.37
N LYS A 257 -10.46 21.05 1.98
CA LYS A 257 -9.41 20.42 2.77
C LYS A 257 -9.04 21.31 3.95
N LYS A 258 -8.77 20.69 5.11
CA LYS A 258 -8.39 21.37 6.35
C LYS A 258 -6.98 20.93 6.77
N PRO A 259 -6.13 21.85 7.27
CA PRO A 259 -4.84 21.46 7.84
C PRO A 259 -5.03 20.43 8.96
N CYS A 260 -4.18 19.40 8.95
CA CYS A 260 -4.17 18.33 9.96
C CYS A 260 -2.72 17.88 10.18
N LEU A 261 -2.34 17.61 11.42
CA LEU A 261 -1.04 17.02 11.73
C LEU A 261 -1.09 15.49 11.59
N VAL A 262 -0.08 14.91 10.95
CA VAL A 262 0.05 13.47 10.71
C VAL A 262 1.37 12.97 11.30
N PRO A 263 1.42 11.80 11.94
CA PRO A 263 2.69 11.22 12.37
C PRO A 263 3.63 11.00 11.18
N VAL A 264 4.88 11.45 11.28
CA VAL A 264 5.86 11.40 10.17
C VAL A 264 6.08 9.95 9.70
N GLN A 265 6.09 9.00 10.63
CA GLN A 265 6.23 7.59 10.32
C GLN A 265 5.07 6.99 9.51
N CYS A 266 3.89 7.62 9.46
CA CYS A 266 2.78 7.20 8.58
C CYS A 266 2.98 7.66 7.12
N VAL A 267 3.94 8.54 6.88
CA VAL A 267 4.12 9.26 5.62
C VAL A 267 5.40 8.84 4.89
N LEU A 268 6.52 8.79 5.60
CA LEU A 268 7.84 8.54 5.02
C LEU A 268 8.21 7.06 5.10
N LEU A 269 8.85 6.55 4.05
CA LEU A 269 9.46 5.23 4.08
C LEU A 269 10.73 5.27 4.93
N PHE A 270 10.81 4.38 5.91
CA PHE A 270 11.94 4.25 6.85
C PHE A 270 12.23 5.53 7.66
N SER A 271 11.21 6.26 8.11
CA SER A 271 11.35 7.52 8.88
C SER A 271 12.43 7.46 9.97
N ASN A 272 12.47 6.39 10.78
CA ASN A 272 13.49 6.10 11.81
C ASN A 272 13.81 7.26 12.77
N LEU A 273 12.86 8.17 12.98
CA LEU A 273 12.96 9.19 14.03
C LEU A 273 12.92 8.52 15.43
N PRO A 274 13.52 9.12 16.48
CA PRO A 274 13.55 8.54 17.82
C PRO A 274 12.20 8.71 18.51
N GLU A 275 11.29 7.79 18.21
CA GLU A 275 9.92 7.67 18.69
C GLU A 275 9.47 6.19 18.72
N PRO A 276 8.38 5.86 19.45
CA PRO A 276 7.74 4.54 19.34
C PRO A 276 7.25 4.26 17.91
N GLN A 277 7.38 3.01 17.47
CA GLN A 277 6.81 2.59 16.17
C GLN A 277 5.30 2.33 16.29
N LEU A 278 4.56 2.81 15.30
CA LEU A 278 3.13 2.57 15.12
C LEU A 278 2.83 1.24 14.42
N PHE A 279 3.75 0.79 13.55
CA PHE A 279 3.55 -0.38 12.69
C PHE A 279 4.75 -1.31 12.79
N THR A 280 4.53 -2.61 12.64
CA THR A 280 5.61 -3.60 12.52
C THR A 280 6.39 -3.45 11.21
N ALA A 281 5.66 -3.24 10.11
CA ALA A 281 6.22 -3.07 8.78
C ALA A 281 5.29 -2.20 7.91
N LEU A 282 5.35 -0.87 8.09
CA LEU A 282 4.58 0.03 7.23
C LEU A 282 5.09 -0.04 5.78
N GLY A 283 4.22 -0.48 4.89
CA GLY A 283 4.45 -0.51 3.46
C GLY A 283 4.25 0.85 2.79
N SER A 284 4.29 0.82 1.46
CA SER A 284 4.09 2.01 0.63
C SER A 284 2.65 2.38 0.37
N THR A 285 1.67 1.61 0.86
CA THR A 285 0.24 1.85 0.70
C THR A 285 -0.12 3.33 0.73
N GLY A 286 -0.68 3.83 -0.37
CA GLY A 286 -1.14 5.22 -0.50
C GLY A 286 -0.06 6.21 -0.91
N LEU A 287 1.19 5.79 -1.14
CA LEU A 287 2.19 6.60 -1.83
C LEU A 287 1.93 6.54 -3.32
N ALA A 288 1.89 7.70 -3.96
CA ALA A 288 1.78 7.76 -5.40
C ALA A 288 2.49 9.00 -5.95
N ALA A 289 3.14 8.82 -7.11
CA ALA A 289 3.53 9.92 -7.97
C ALA A 289 2.49 10.15 -9.07
N GLY A 290 2.37 11.39 -9.56
CA GLY A 290 1.42 11.74 -10.60
C GLY A 290 1.90 12.89 -11.48
N SER A 291 1.26 13.07 -12.64
CA SER A 291 1.47 14.24 -13.50
C SER A 291 0.89 15.53 -12.91
N SER A 292 -0.09 15.40 -12.02
CA SER A 292 -0.61 16.47 -11.16
C SER A 292 -0.74 15.99 -9.71
N LYS A 293 -0.95 16.92 -8.76
CA LYS A 293 -1.22 16.60 -7.36
C LYS A 293 -2.50 15.78 -7.22
N GLU A 294 -3.54 16.12 -7.97
CA GLU A 294 -4.82 15.43 -7.95
C GLU A 294 -4.70 14.00 -8.48
N GLY A 295 -3.93 13.80 -9.55
CA GLY A 295 -3.63 12.47 -10.08
C GLY A 295 -2.85 11.60 -9.10
N ALA A 296 -1.87 12.19 -8.39
CA ALA A 296 -1.15 11.49 -7.33
C ALA A 296 -2.06 11.13 -6.15
N CYS A 297 -2.90 12.07 -5.67
CA CYS A 297 -3.88 11.78 -4.63
C CYS A 297 -4.84 10.65 -5.02
N LEU A 298 -5.37 10.68 -6.25
CA LEU A 298 -6.30 9.67 -6.77
C LEU A 298 -5.63 8.29 -6.80
N ALA A 299 -4.43 8.19 -7.38
CA ALA A 299 -3.68 6.94 -7.41
C ALA A 299 -3.41 6.40 -5.99
N GLY A 300 -2.99 7.26 -5.07
CA GLY A 300 -2.77 6.87 -3.67
C GLY A 300 -4.06 6.41 -2.98
N LEU A 301 -5.21 7.04 -3.22
CA LEU A 301 -6.49 6.57 -2.65
C LEU A 301 -6.94 5.24 -3.24
N LEU A 302 -6.78 5.05 -4.56
CA LEU A 302 -7.12 3.79 -5.21
C LEU A 302 -6.24 2.65 -4.67
N GLU A 303 -4.96 2.89 -4.39
CA GLU A 303 -4.09 1.89 -3.76
C GLU A 303 -4.52 1.60 -2.31
N VAL A 304 -4.92 2.61 -1.52
CA VAL A 304 -5.46 2.37 -0.17
C VAL A 304 -6.71 1.49 -0.23
N ILE A 305 -7.65 1.79 -1.14
CA ILE A 305 -8.86 0.99 -1.35
C ILE A 305 -8.52 -0.42 -1.85
N GLU A 306 -7.50 -0.57 -2.70
CA GLU A 306 -7.01 -1.87 -3.16
C GLU A 306 -6.52 -2.73 -2.00
N ARG A 307 -5.70 -2.16 -1.11
CA ARG A 307 -5.14 -2.88 0.04
C ARG A 307 -6.20 -3.22 1.07
N ASP A 308 -7.12 -2.29 1.30
CA ASP A 308 -8.29 -2.53 2.13
C ASP A 308 -9.16 -3.67 1.58
N ALA A 309 -9.50 -3.64 0.29
CA ALA A 309 -10.23 -4.72 -0.36
C ALA A 309 -9.48 -6.05 -0.31
N GLU A 310 -8.15 -6.05 -0.50
CA GLU A 310 -7.35 -7.26 -0.41
C GLU A 310 -7.38 -7.89 0.99
N ALA A 311 -7.30 -7.04 2.02
CA ALA A 311 -7.25 -7.45 3.42
C ALA A 311 -8.62 -7.89 3.97
N THR A 312 -9.69 -7.18 3.59
CA THR A 312 -11.03 -7.34 4.18
C THR A 312 -11.94 -8.30 3.41
N MET A 313 -11.66 -8.57 2.13
CA MET A 313 -12.48 -9.46 1.31
C MET A 313 -11.90 -10.88 1.27
N PRO A 314 -12.46 -11.84 2.06
CA PRO A 314 -12.03 -13.23 2.02
C PRO A 314 -12.36 -13.85 0.66
N HIS A 315 -11.61 -14.90 0.32
CA HIS A 315 -11.88 -15.68 -0.88
C HIS A 315 -13.29 -16.28 -0.86
N ASN A 316 -14.05 -15.99 -1.91
CA ASN A 316 -15.37 -16.53 -2.19
C ASN A 316 -15.44 -17.06 -3.65
N PRO A 317 -15.58 -18.38 -3.85
CA PRO A 317 -15.71 -18.98 -5.18
C PRO A 317 -16.84 -18.42 -6.04
N GLU A 318 -17.92 -17.89 -5.46
CA GLU A 318 -19.04 -17.31 -6.20
C GLU A 318 -18.66 -16.01 -6.91
N ASN A 319 -17.65 -15.30 -6.40
CA ASN A 319 -17.11 -14.08 -6.99
C ASN A 319 -16.06 -14.35 -8.07
N CYS A 320 -15.72 -15.62 -8.32
CA CYS A 320 -14.70 -16.00 -9.29
C CYS A 320 -15.23 -16.04 -10.73
N PHE A 321 -14.47 -15.48 -11.66
CA PHE A 321 -14.81 -15.43 -13.08
C PHE A 321 -13.56 -15.51 -13.96
N GLN A 322 -13.76 -15.94 -15.21
CA GLN A 322 -12.78 -15.80 -16.29
C GLN A 322 -13.09 -14.56 -17.13
N ILE A 323 -12.08 -14.03 -17.81
CA ILE A 323 -12.23 -12.87 -18.68
C ILE A 323 -12.14 -13.25 -20.16
N ALA A 324 -12.98 -12.62 -20.98
CA ALA A 324 -12.87 -12.57 -22.43
C ALA A 324 -12.81 -11.10 -22.88
N SER A 325 -12.21 -10.82 -24.03
CA SER A 325 -12.15 -9.46 -24.56
C SER A 325 -12.23 -9.46 -26.08
N ARG A 326 -12.85 -8.41 -26.63
CA ARG A 326 -12.85 -8.10 -28.06
C ARG A 326 -11.65 -7.24 -28.47
N ASP A 327 -10.94 -6.67 -27.49
CA ASP A 327 -9.67 -5.97 -27.70
C ASP A 327 -8.63 -6.95 -28.29
N PRO A 328 -8.11 -6.70 -29.50
CA PRO A 328 -7.21 -7.65 -30.16
C PRO A 328 -5.90 -7.88 -29.40
N GLU A 329 -5.41 -6.89 -28.66
CA GLU A 329 -4.18 -7.00 -27.89
C GLU A 329 -4.40 -7.90 -26.66
N VAL A 330 -5.45 -7.62 -25.89
CA VAL A 330 -5.79 -8.42 -24.70
C VAL A 330 -6.21 -9.84 -25.08
N SER A 331 -7.02 -10.00 -26.13
CA SER A 331 -7.46 -11.31 -26.61
C SER A 331 -6.26 -12.19 -27.02
N ARG A 332 -5.27 -11.60 -27.70
CA ARG A 332 -4.03 -12.29 -28.07
C ARG A 332 -3.21 -12.69 -26.84
N LEU A 333 -3.10 -11.80 -25.84
CA LEU A 333 -2.40 -12.09 -24.59
C LEU A 333 -3.07 -13.24 -23.83
N LEU A 334 -4.39 -13.22 -23.68
CA LEU A 334 -5.16 -14.29 -23.05
C LEU A 334 -4.99 -15.61 -23.78
N GLN A 335 -4.95 -15.59 -25.12
CA GLN A 335 -4.68 -16.80 -25.91
C GLN A 335 -3.25 -17.31 -25.69
N ALA A 336 -2.26 -16.42 -25.65
CA ALA A 336 -0.87 -16.79 -25.39
C ALA A 336 -0.69 -17.43 -24.00
N TYR A 337 -1.43 -16.99 -22.98
CA TYR A 337 -1.46 -17.69 -21.68
C TYR A 337 -1.99 -19.12 -21.84
N ARG A 338 -3.14 -19.29 -22.51
CA ARG A 338 -3.75 -20.63 -22.72
C ARG A 338 -2.81 -21.58 -23.46
N ASP A 339 -2.14 -21.10 -24.50
CA ASP A 339 -1.20 -21.88 -25.32
C ASP A 339 0.02 -22.35 -24.50
N GLN A 340 0.38 -21.62 -23.44
CA GLN A 340 1.45 -21.98 -22.50
C GLN A 340 0.96 -22.72 -21.26
N GLY A 341 -0.34 -23.03 -21.16
CA GLY A 341 -0.92 -23.65 -19.96
C GLY A 341 -0.95 -22.72 -18.74
N VAL A 342 -0.88 -21.41 -18.93
CA VAL A 342 -1.07 -20.40 -17.89
C VAL A 342 -2.56 -20.04 -17.86
N HIS A 343 -3.19 -20.16 -16.70
CA HIS A 343 -4.64 -20.07 -16.56
C HIS A 343 -5.04 -19.06 -15.48
N PRO A 344 -4.81 -17.75 -15.70
CA PRO A 344 -5.24 -16.74 -14.76
C PRO A 344 -6.77 -16.68 -14.74
N PHE A 345 -7.31 -16.52 -13.55
CA PHE A 345 -8.71 -16.19 -13.32
C PHE A 345 -8.81 -15.02 -12.35
N PHE A 346 -10.01 -14.50 -12.16
CA PHE A 346 -10.24 -13.29 -11.39
C PHE A 346 -11.29 -13.54 -10.33
N GLU A 347 -11.18 -12.82 -9.24
CA GLU A 347 -12.16 -12.73 -8.18
C GLU A 347 -12.55 -11.25 -8.00
N ASP A 348 -13.85 -11.01 -7.91
CA ASP A 348 -14.39 -9.68 -7.59
C ASP A 348 -14.31 -9.44 -6.09
N ILE A 349 -13.44 -8.51 -5.70
CA ILE A 349 -13.23 -8.08 -4.31
C ILE A 349 -13.71 -6.64 -4.11
N THR A 350 -14.62 -6.17 -4.97
CA THR A 350 -15.23 -4.83 -4.83
C THR A 350 -15.96 -4.72 -3.48
N THR A 351 -15.53 -3.77 -2.66
CA THR A 351 -16.11 -3.51 -1.33
C THR A 351 -17.38 -2.67 -1.42
N GLU A 352 -17.93 -2.26 -0.27
CA GLU A 352 -19.13 -1.45 -0.16
C GLU A 352 -19.04 -0.09 -0.86
N PHE A 353 -17.83 0.40 -1.14
CA PHE A 353 -17.61 1.63 -1.91
C PHE A 353 -18.02 1.48 -3.38
N GLY A 354 -18.17 0.25 -3.88
CA GLY A 354 -18.52 -0.01 -5.28
C GLY A 354 -17.43 0.37 -6.29
N ILE A 355 -16.20 0.62 -5.81
CA ILE A 355 -15.05 0.95 -6.67
C ILE A 355 -14.43 -0.36 -7.19
N PRO A 356 -14.39 -0.59 -8.51
CA PRO A 356 -13.97 -1.86 -9.09
C PRO A 356 -12.60 -2.30 -8.59
N SER A 357 -12.56 -3.44 -7.90
CA SER A 357 -11.37 -4.03 -7.30
C SER A 357 -11.35 -5.52 -7.60
N TYR A 358 -10.26 -6.00 -8.22
CA TYR A 358 -10.16 -7.39 -8.65
C TYR A 358 -8.88 -8.03 -8.13
N ARG A 359 -8.97 -9.31 -7.79
CA ARG A 359 -7.83 -10.18 -7.48
C ARG A 359 -7.62 -11.14 -8.64
N CYS A 360 -6.49 -11.07 -9.31
CA CYS A 360 -6.06 -12.06 -10.29
C CYS A 360 -5.37 -13.22 -9.55
N LEU A 361 -5.70 -14.44 -9.92
CA LEU A 361 -5.27 -15.66 -9.25
C LEU A 361 -4.67 -16.66 -10.26
N ILE A 362 -3.57 -17.27 -9.87
CA ILE A 362 -2.97 -18.42 -10.54
C ILE A 362 -2.73 -19.53 -9.51
N MET A 363 -3.15 -20.74 -9.88
CA MET A 363 -2.84 -21.96 -9.14
C MET A 363 -1.70 -22.68 -9.85
N GLY A 364 -0.57 -22.86 -9.17
CA GLY A 364 0.51 -23.68 -9.71
C GLY A 364 0.32 -25.17 -9.39
N ASN A 365 1.11 -26.03 -10.03
CA ASN A 365 0.88 -27.48 -10.01
C ASN A 365 1.17 -28.14 -8.65
N LYS A 366 1.83 -27.45 -7.71
CA LYS A 366 2.11 -27.95 -6.36
C LYS A 366 1.10 -27.42 -5.33
N GLY A 367 0.05 -26.74 -5.79
CA GLY A 367 -0.97 -26.12 -4.92
C GLY A 367 -0.58 -24.73 -4.43
N GLU A 368 0.50 -24.14 -4.96
CA GLU A 368 0.83 -22.75 -4.72
C GLU A 368 -0.22 -21.82 -5.34
N VAL A 369 -0.62 -20.78 -4.60
CA VAL A 369 -1.53 -19.75 -5.07
C VAL A 369 -0.75 -18.45 -5.18
N VAL A 370 -0.69 -17.90 -6.39
CA VAL A 370 -0.09 -16.60 -6.68
C VAL A 370 -1.21 -15.63 -7.00
N ARG A 371 -1.14 -14.44 -6.41
CA ARG A 371 -2.16 -13.40 -6.58
C ARG A 371 -1.55 -12.04 -6.91
N GLY A 372 -2.32 -11.23 -7.62
CA GLY A 372 -2.09 -9.79 -7.79
C GLY A 372 -3.44 -9.07 -7.71
N THR A 373 -3.44 -7.86 -7.19
CA THR A 373 -4.65 -7.04 -7.00
C THR A 373 -4.59 -5.78 -7.84
N GLY A 374 -5.76 -5.18 -8.08
CA GLY A 374 -5.87 -4.00 -8.91
C GLY A 374 -7.19 -3.28 -8.66
N THR A 375 -7.10 -2.00 -8.33
CA THR A 375 -8.27 -1.13 -8.14
C THR A 375 -8.23 0.10 -9.05
N ASN A 376 -9.36 0.42 -9.66
CA ASN A 376 -9.51 1.60 -10.49
C ASN A 376 -10.99 1.95 -10.68
N LEU A 377 -11.31 3.23 -10.91
CA LEU A 377 -12.66 3.63 -11.30
C LEU A 377 -13.12 2.97 -12.61
N SER A 378 -12.20 2.64 -13.52
CA SER A 378 -12.47 1.82 -14.70
C SER A 378 -12.18 0.35 -14.42
N GLY A 379 -13.20 -0.49 -14.45
CA GLY A 379 -13.06 -1.92 -14.22
C GLY A 379 -12.11 -2.61 -15.20
N LYS A 380 -12.03 -2.13 -16.46
CA LYS A 380 -11.00 -2.58 -17.41
C LYS A 380 -9.60 -2.31 -16.88
N LYS A 381 -9.32 -1.08 -16.41
CA LYS A 381 -7.99 -0.72 -15.89
C LYS A 381 -7.66 -1.48 -14.60
N ALA A 382 -8.64 -1.63 -13.69
CA ALA A 382 -8.49 -2.40 -12.46
C ALA A 382 -8.09 -3.87 -12.76
N LEU A 383 -8.78 -4.53 -13.69
CA LEU A 383 -8.51 -5.92 -14.05
C LEU A 383 -7.14 -6.07 -14.73
N ILE A 384 -6.78 -5.17 -15.64
CA ILE A 384 -5.45 -5.18 -16.28
C ILE A 384 -4.34 -4.93 -15.26
N SER A 385 -4.56 -4.06 -14.27
CA SER A 385 -3.62 -3.84 -13.17
C SER A 385 -3.41 -5.14 -12.38
N ALA A 386 -4.48 -5.77 -11.89
CA ALA A 386 -4.42 -7.03 -11.17
C ALA A 386 -3.70 -8.14 -11.96
N LEU A 387 -4.01 -8.25 -13.26
CA LEU A 387 -3.35 -9.19 -14.16
C LEU A 387 -1.85 -8.91 -14.26
N THR A 388 -1.45 -7.68 -14.56
CA THR A 388 -0.04 -7.35 -14.84
C THR A 388 0.85 -7.35 -13.59
N GLU A 389 0.27 -7.05 -12.42
CA GLU A 389 0.90 -7.12 -11.10
C GLU A 389 1.14 -8.55 -10.61
N THR A 390 0.36 -9.52 -11.06
CA THR A 390 0.46 -10.92 -10.59
C THR A 390 1.85 -11.49 -10.87
N PRO A 391 2.63 -11.87 -9.83
CA PRO A 391 4.05 -12.21 -9.94
C PRO A 391 4.27 -13.67 -10.40
N TRP A 392 3.62 -14.05 -11.50
CA TRP A 392 3.81 -15.34 -12.17
C TRP A 392 4.62 -15.15 -13.46
N PRO A 393 5.74 -15.84 -13.67
CA PRO A 393 6.56 -15.61 -14.85
C PRO A 393 5.81 -15.79 -16.18
N PHE A 394 6.07 -14.91 -17.15
CA PHE A 394 5.53 -15.03 -18.51
C PHE A 394 6.56 -14.64 -19.59
N PRO A 395 6.92 -15.55 -20.52
CA PRO A 395 6.54 -16.97 -20.56
C PRO A 395 7.06 -17.73 -19.33
N GLY A 396 6.27 -18.68 -18.83
CA GLY A 396 6.55 -19.35 -17.56
C GLY A 396 5.97 -20.76 -17.46
N PRO A 397 6.09 -21.39 -16.28
CA PRO A 397 5.60 -22.74 -16.08
C PRO A 397 4.06 -22.81 -16.22
N PRO A 398 3.52 -23.94 -16.70
CA PRO A 398 2.08 -24.15 -16.73
C PRO A 398 1.53 -24.23 -15.29
N GLY A 399 0.28 -23.79 -15.13
CA GLY A 399 -0.48 -23.89 -13.89
C GLY A 399 -1.69 -24.83 -14.02
N GLN A 400 -2.42 -24.98 -12.92
CA GLN A 400 -3.67 -25.72 -12.89
C GLN A 400 -4.77 -24.92 -13.59
N LYS A 401 -5.61 -25.62 -14.35
CA LYS A 401 -6.79 -25.00 -14.98
C LYS A 401 -7.92 -24.88 -13.93
N PRO A 402 -8.43 -23.67 -13.64
CA PRO A 402 -9.49 -23.49 -12.66
C PRO A 402 -10.83 -24.04 -13.18
N HIS A 403 -11.66 -24.55 -12.27
CA HIS A 403 -13.02 -25.01 -12.55
C HIS A 403 -14.06 -23.87 -12.45
N ILE A 404 -13.84 -22.77 -13.17
CA ILE A 404 -14.72 -21.59 -13.16
C ILE A 404 -15.57 -21.55 -14.42
N LYS A 405 -16.89 -21.51 -14.27
CA LYS A 405 -17.84 -21.50 -15.41
C LYS A 405 -18.24 -20.08 -15.84
N VAL A 406 -18.16 -19.11 -14.94
CA VAL A 406 -18.55 -17.72 -15.21
C VAL A 406 -17.49 -17.07 -16.09
N ILE A 407 -17.92 -16.49 -17.21
CA ILE A 407 -17.08 -15.69 -18.10
C ILE A 407 -17.69 -14.30 -18.20
N ARG A 408 -16.91 -13.26 -17.89
CA ARG A 408 -17.29 -11.85 -18.10
C ARG A 408 -16.57 -11.30 -19.32
N SER A 409 -17.14 -10.27 -19.95
CA SER A 409 -16.43 -9.50 -20.97
C SER A 409 -15.66 -8.35 -20.31
N LEU A 410 -14.42 -8.10 -20.73
CA LEU A 410 -13.63 -6.96 -20.27
C LEU A 410 -14.34 -5.64 -20.54
N GLU A 411 -15.05 -5.54 -21.67
CA GLU A 411 -15.76 -4.32 -22.05
C GLU A 411 -17.12 -4.16 -21.33
N SER A 412 -17.59 -5.17 -20.59
CA SER A 412 -18.81 -5.08 -19.78
C SER A 412 -18.54 -4.76 -18.32
N LEU A 413 -17.28 -4.62 -17.91
CA LEU A 413 -16.93 -4.23 -16.55
C LEU A 413 -17.36 -2.78 -16.29
N PRO A 414 -17.77 -2.44 -15.07
CA PRO A 414 -18.20 -1.08 -14.72
C PRO A 414 -17.10 -0.05 -14.97
N ASP A 415 -17.48 1.16 -15.41
CA ASP A 415 -16.57 2.28 -15.56
C ASP A 415 -17.18 3.56 -14.98
N PHE A 416 -16.55 4.04 -13.92
CA PHE A 416 -16.91 5.26 -13.20
C PHE A 416 -15.88 6.38 -13.40
N SER A 417 -14.84 6.13 -14.22
CA SER A 417 -13.77 7.08 -14.46
C SER A 417 -14.23 8.19 -15.40
N THR A 418 -13.59 9.35 -15.25
CA THR A 418 -13.69 10.44 -16.21
C THR A 418 -12.34 10.66 -16.87
N SER A 419 -12.29 11.57 -17.85
CA SER A 419 -11.01 12.03 -18.40
C SER A 419 -10.30 13.05 -17.49
N ASN A 420 -10.81 13.33 -16.27
CA ASN A 420 -10.29 14.35 -15.38
C ASN A 420 -9.93 13.78 -14.00
N PRO A 421 -8.62 13.60 -13.69
CA PRO A 421 -8.19 13.09 -12.39
C PRO A 421 -8.70 13.88 -11.19
N ALA A 422 -8.98 15.19 -11.34
CA ALA A 422 -9.49 16.01 -10.27
C ALA A 422 -10.98 15.74 -9.99
N ASN A 423 -11.79 15.48 -11.02
CA ASN A 423 -13.18 15.06 -10.85
C ASN A 423 -13.25 13.66 -10.22
N ASP A 424 -12.40 12.76 -10.69
CA ASP A 424 -12.30 11.39 -10.19
C ASP A 424 -11.85 11.37 -8.72
N LEU A 425 -10.83 12.16 -8.36
CA LEU A 425 -10.40 12.35 -6.98
C LEU A 425 -11.55 12.84 -6.10
N ASN A 426 -12.24 13.90 -6.52
CA ASN A 426 -13.36 14.45 -5.75
C ASN A 426 -14.48 13.42 -5.56
N ARG A 427 -14.76 12.60 -6.58
CA ARG A 427 -15.77 11.55 -6.51
C ARG A 427 -15.38 10.46 -5.50
N VAL A 428 -14.11 10.02 -5.50
CA VAL A 428 -13.61 9.02 -4.54
C VAL A 428 -13.58 9.60 -3.12
N GLU A 429 -13.08 10.83 -2.93
CA GLU A 429 -13.11 11.54 -1.65
C GLU A 429 -14.53 11.64 -1.08
N ASN A 430 -15.51 12.02 -1.91
CA ASN A 430 -16.92 12.12 -1.50
C ASN A 430 -17.55 10.76 -1.21
N CYS A 431 -17.16 9.70 -1.93
CA CYS A 431 -17.59 8.33 -1.62
C CYS A 431 -17.12 7.90 -0.23
N LEU A 432 -15.84 8.12 0.08
CA LEU A 432 -15.29 7.81 1.41
C LEU A 432 -15.98 8.63 2.51
N LEU A 433 -16.16 9.95 2.29
CA LEU A 433 -16.86 10.82 3.24
C LEU A 433 -18.31 10.39 3.48
N ALA A 434 -19.04 10.00 2.43
CA ALA A 434 -20.43 9.53 2.54
C ALA A 434 -20.56 8.22 3.33
N ASN A 435 -19.48 7.43 3.41
CA ASN A 435 -19.39 6.21 4.19
C ASN A 435 -18.68 6.40 5.55
N GLY A 436 -18.44 7.65 5.98
CA GLY A 436 -17.88 7.96 7.30
C GLY A 436 -16.35 7.98 7.38
N PHE A 437 -15.66 7.74 6.27
CA PHE A 437 -14.19 7.77 6.21
C PHE A 437 -13.69 9.14 5.82
N THR A 438 -12.63 9.63 6.47
CA THR A 438 -12.07 10.96 6.19
C THR A 438 -10.64 10.86 5.68
N PRO A 439 -10.41 10.92 4.35
CA PRO A 439 -9.08 10.87 3.78
C PRO A 439 -8.17 11.98 4.30
N VAL A 440 -6.88 11.69 4.44
CA VAL A 440 -5.82 12.64 4.77
C VAL A 440 -4.71 12.52 3.75
N HIS A 441 -4.31 13.64 3.16
CA HIS A 441 -3.25 13.69 2.16
C HIS A 441 -2.05 14.47 2.67
N VAL A 442 -0.85 13.94 2.44
CA VAL A 442 0.40 14.63 2.68
C VAL A 442 1.15 14.71 1.36
N GLU A 443 1.13 15.88 0.74
CA GLU A 443 1.99 16.15 -0.42
C GLU A 443 3.45 16.01 0.00
N LEU A 444 4.29 15.32 -0.76
CA LEU A 444 5.71 15.05 -0.52
C LEU A 444 6.62 15.66 -1.60
N THR A 445 6.05 16.26 -2.65
CA THR A 445 6.74 16.85 -3.80
C THR A 445 8.06 17.52 -3.41
N ARG A 446 9.16 17.11 -4.05
CA ARG A 446 10.48 17.72 -3.83
C ARG A 446 10.70 18.95 -4.70
N ARG A 447 11.41 19.95 -4.17
CA ARG A 447 11.72 21.21 -4.87
C ARG A 447 12.62 21.05 -6.10
N ASP A 448 13.48 20.02 -6.08
CA ASP A 448 14.47 19.72 -7.11
C ASP A 448 13.92 18.82 -8.23
N LEU A 449 13.00 17.92 -7.90
CA LEU A 449 12.33 17.06 -8.88
C LEU A 449 11.08 17.71 -9.47
N ARG A 450 10.27 18.39 -8.64
CA ARG A 450 8.96 18.94 -9.04
C ARG A 450 8.03 17.93 -9.72
N ILE A 451 8.17 16.66 -9.36
CA ILE A 451 7.22 15.60 -9.69
C ILE A 451 6.25 15.50 -8.50
N PRO A 452 4.93 15.71 -8.69
CA PRO A 452 3.94 15.52 -7.65
C PRO A 452 4.04 14.13 -7.03
N VAL A 453 4.22 14.08 -5.71
CA VAL A 453 4.19 12.85 -4.92
C VAL A 453 3.32 13.12 -3.70
N VAL A 454 2.45 12.19 -3.34
CA VAL A 454 1.53 12.31 -2.20
C VAL A 454 1.53 11.00 -1.43
N ARG A 455 1.38 11.07 -0.10
CA ARG A 455 0.88 9.96 0.72
C ARG A 455 -0.59 10.23 1.05
N SER A 456 -1.46 9.30 0.70
CA SER A 456 -2.87 9.27 1.11
C SER A 456 -3.06 8.28 2.25
N LEU A 457 -3.83 8.65 3.26
CA LEU A 457 -4.21 7.83 4.41
C LEU A 457 -5.73 7.89 4.55
N VAL A 458 -6.38 6.76 4.81
CA VAL A 458 -7.82 6.71 5.09
C VAL A 458 -8.01 6.01 6.44
N PRO A 459 -8.15 6.79 7.52
CA PRO A 459 -8.31 6.21 8.85
C PRO A 459 -9.59 5.37 8.92
N GLY A 460 -9.48 4.15 9.44
CA GLY A 460 -10.52 3.14 9.47
C GLY A 460 -10.43 2.11 8.35
N LEU A 461 -9.57 2.29 7.34
CA LEU A 461 -9.26 1.27 6.33
C LEU A 461 -7.93 0.59 6.64
N GLU A 462 -7.78 -0.66 6.18
CA GLU A 462 -6.56 -1.44 6.38
C GLU A 462 -5.37 -0.79 5.65
N ILE A 463 -4.32 -0.50 6.42
CA ILE A 463 -3.09 0.15 5.91
C ILE A 463 -1.95 -0.86 5.69
N LEU A 464 -2.00 -1.98 6.40
CA LEU A 464 -1.04 -3.08 6.29
C LEU A 464 -1.58 -4.08 5.28
N GLY A 465 -0.82 -4.29 4.19
CA GLY A 465 -1.23 -5.22 3.12
C GLY A 465 -0.91 -6.69 3.42
N ASP A 466 -0.09 -6.96 4.43
CA ASP A 466 0.38 -8.31 4.73
C ASP A 466 -0.45 -8.94 5.85
N PHE A 467 -1.02 -10.10 5.56
CA PHE A 467 -1.71 -10.91 6.56
C PHE A 467 -0.69 -11.75 7.33
N ASP A 468 -0.63 -11.55 8.64
CA ASP A 468 0.19 -12.34 9.54
C ASP A 468 -0.54 -12.62 10.87
N ARG A 469 0.19 -13.12 11.86
CA ARG A 469 -0.38 -13.49 13.17
C ARG A 469 -0.69 -12.30 14.09
N PHE A 470 -0.33 -11.09 13.69
CA PHE A 470 -0.57 -9.83 14.36
C PHE A 470 -1.61 -8.98 13.62
N SER A 471 -2.14 -9.47 12.49
CA SER A 471 -3.28 -8.85 11.82
C SER A 471 -4.45 -8.68 12.79
N THR A 472 -5.09 -7.52 12.70
CA THR A 472 -6.36 -7.22 13.36
C THR A 472 -7.45 -7.98 12.61
N VAL A 473 -7.93 -9.09 13.19
CA VAL A 473 -8.92 -9.99 12.58
C VAL A 473 -10.31 -9.72 13.10
#